data_AF-A0A528X2N5-F1
#
_entry.id   AF-A0A528X2N5-F1
#
_cell.length_a   1.000
_cell.length_b   1.000
_cell.length_c   1.000
_cell.angle_alpha   90.00
_cell.angle_beta   90.00
_cell.angle_gamma   90.00
#
_symmetry.space_group_name_H-M   'P 1'
#
loop_
_entity.id
_entity.type
_entity.pdbx_description
1 polymer ?
#
loop_
_entity_poly.entity_id
_entity_poly.type
_entity_poly.pdbx_seq_one_letter_code
_entity_poly.pdbx_strand_id
1 'polypeptide(L)'
;MSMLPVIEAPDWYETIRMGDDVTLIHEPWIKPFFRCNMWHVRGRDRDLLFDSGLGHFSLRNHVPLVAERKLVCVASHTHFDHIGCHHEFPDRCVHSA
;
A
#
# COMPACT_ATOMS: atom_id res chain seq x y z
N MET A 1 -4.96 25.78 -19.13
CA MET A 1 -4.44 24.68 -18.29
C MET A 1 -5.50 23.60 -18.29
N SER A 2 -5.18 22.38 -18.75
CA SER A 2 -6.11 21.27 -18.64
C SER A 2 -6.26 20.86 -17.17
N MET A 3 -7.48 20.63 -16.71
CA MET A 3 -7.71 20.02 -15.40
C MET A 3 -7.12 18.60 -15.41
N LEU A 4 -6.49 18.22 -14.30
CA LEU A 4 -6.19 16.81 -14.05
C LEU A 4 -7.50 16.09 -13.71
N PRO A 5 -7.65 14.82 -14.11
CA PRO A 5 -8.80 14.02 -13.71
C PRO A 5 -8.85 13.90 -12.18
N VAL A 6 -10.06 14.02 -11.62
CA VAL A 6 -10.33 13.58 -10.25
C VAL A 6 -10.54 12.08 -10.30
N ILE A 7 -9.82 11.36 -9.44
CA ILE A 7 -9.89 9.91 -9.38
C ILE A 7 -10.65 9.51 -8.14
N GLU A 8 -11.68 8.69 -8.33
CA GLU A 8 -12.49 8.17 -7.25
C GLU A 8 -11.78 7.04 -6.50
N ALA A 9 -12.16 6.81 -5.25
CA ALA A 9 -11.51 5.84 -4.37
C ALA A 9 -11.35 4.42 -4.96
N PRO A 10 -12.35 3.84 -5.68
CA PRO A 10 -12.22 2.52 -6.29
C PRO A 10 -11.15 2.43 -7.39
N ASP A 11 -10.81 3.55 -8.03
CA ASP A 11 -9.89 3.61 -9.17
C ASP A 11 -8.49 4.11 -8.76
N TRP A 12 -8.28 4.35 -7.46
CA TRP A 12 -7.05 4.95 -6.97
C TRP A 12 -5.84 4.01 -7.01
N TYR A 13 -6.06 2.72 -6.77
CA TYR A 13 -5.01 1.70 -6.68
C TYR A 13 -5.04 0.78 -7.89
N GLU A 14 -3.86 0.39 -8.36
CA GLU A 14 -3.71 -0.78 -9.23
C GLU A 14 -2.82 -1.84 -8.55
N THR A 15 -3.01 -3.10 -8.96
CA THR A 15 -2.18 -4.20 -8.49
C THR A 15 -1.48 -4.88 -9.66
N ILE A 16 -0.17 -5.08 -9.52
CA ILE A 16 0.68 -5.64 -10.58
C ILE A 16 1.39 -6.86 -10.01
N ARG A 17 1.06 -8.06 -10.50
CA ARG A 17 1.70 -9.31 -10.07
C ARG A 17 3.12 -9.38 -10.64
N MET A 18 4.11 -9.54 -9.77
CA MET A 18 5.53 -9.58 -10.15
C MET A 18 6.10 -11.01 -10.20
N GLY A 19 5.35 -12.01 -9.71
CA GLY A 19 5.79 -13.41 -9.64
C GLY A 19 6.10 -13.83 -8.20
N ASP A 20 6.26 -15.14 -7.97
CA ASP A 20 6.64 -15.71 -6.66
C ASP A 20 5.82 -15.17 -5.48
N ASP A 21 4.52 -15.01 -5.72
CA ASP A 21 3.54 -14.47 -4.79
C ASP A 21 3.82 -13.05 -4.26
N VAL A 22 4.57 -12.27 -5.04
CA VAL A 22 4.79 -10.84 -4.85
C VAL A 22 3.86 -10.04 -5.76
N THR A 23 3.20 -9.04 -5.18
CA THR A 23 2.34 -8.08 -5.88
C THR A 23 2.70 -6.67 -5.48
N LEU A 24 2.93 -5.80 -6.48
CA LEU A 24 3.03 -4.37 -6.27
C LEU A 24 1.61 -3.79 -6.17
N ILE A 25 1.34 -3.02 -5.11
CA ILE A 25 0.20 -2.13 -5.00
C ILE A 25 0.70 -0.73 -5.33
N HIS A 26 0.10 -0.11 -6.35
CA HIS A 26 0.63 1.10 -6.97
C HIS A 26 -0.41 2.22 -6.97
N GLU A 27 0.05 3.47 -6.74
CA GLU A 27 -0.75 4.70 -6.80
C GLU A 27 -0.40 5.46 -8.10
N PRO A 28 -0.95 5.09 -9.27
CA PRO A 28 -0.51 5.59 -10.57
C PRO A 28 -0.69 7.11 -10.74
N TRP A 29 -1.59 7.69 -9.94
CA TRP A 29 -1.97 9.10 -9.97
C TRP A 29 -1.00 10.01 -9.21
N ILE A 30 -0.13 9.45 -8.37
CA ILE A 30 0.93 10.19 -7.69
C ILE A 30 2.14 10.33 -8.61
N LYS A 31 2.67 11.55 -8.70
CA LYS A 31 3.89 11.82 -9.48
C LYS A 31 5.01 10.90 -9.00
N PRO A 32 5.79 10.27 -9.90
CA PRO A 32 6.79 9.28 -9.51
C PRO A 32 7.77 9.71 -8.41
N PHE A 33 8.12 11.00 -8.35
CA PHE A 33 9.01 11.54 -7.32
C PHE A 33 8.43 11.48 -5.89
N PHE A 34 7.09 11.51 -5.73
CA PHE A 34 6.40 11.49 -4.43
C PHE A 34 5.68 10.16 -4.16
N ARG A 35 5.89 9.16 -5.02
CA ARG A 35 5.12 7.92 -4.98
C ARG A 35 5.88 6.85 -4.21
N CYS A 36 5.22 6.28 -3.22
CA CYS A 36 5.68 5.07 -2.56
C CYS A 36 5.26 3.83 -3.36
N ASN A 37 6.11 2.80 -3.35
CA ASN A 37 5.74 1.46 -3.80
C ASN A 37 5.33 0.64 -2.58
N MET A 38 4.12 0.09 -2.60
CA MET A 38 3.65 -0.82 -1.56
C MET A 38 3.75 -2.25 -2.05
N TRP A 39 4.34 -3.14 -1.26
CA TRP A 39 4.56 -4.52 -1.69
C TRP A 39 3.76 -5.48 -0.83
N HIS A 40 2.87 -6.26 -1.46
CA HIS A 40 2.24 -7.41 -0.85
C HIS A 40 3.04 -8.67 -1.17
N VAL A 41 3.32 -9.47 -0.15
CA VAL A 41 3.95 -10.79 -0.29
C VAL A 41 3.07 -11.82 0.41
N ARG A 42 2.63 -12.85 -0.32
CA ARG A 42 1.91 -13.98 0.27
C ARG A 42 2.87 -14.79 1.14
N GLY A 43 2.51 -15.01 2.40
CA GLY A 43 3.19 -15.97 3.23
C GLY A 43 2.32 -17.19 3.51
N ARG A 44 2.97 -18.27 3.99
CA ARG A 44 2.28 -19.52 4.36
C ARG A 44 1.22 -19.27 5.45
N ASP A 45 1.62 -18.59 6.53
CA ASP A 45 0.80 -18.42 7.73
C ASP A 45 0.16 -17.03 7.84
N ARG A 46 0.80 -16.02 7.23
CA ARG A 46 0.34 -14.62 7.17
C ARG A 46 0.98 -13.91 5.98
N ASP A 47 0.36 -12.84 5.55
CA ASP A 47 0.86 -12.02 4.45
C ASP A 47 1.73 -10.87 5.00
N LEU A 48 2.61 -10.33 4.17
CA LEU A 48 3.39 -9.12 4.45
C LEU A 48 2.86 -7.99 3.57
N LEU A 49 2.65 -6.82 4.17
CA LEU A 49 2.55 -5.55 3.45
C LEU A 49 3.77 -4.71 3.81
N PHE A 50 4.60 -4.37 2.83
CA PHE A 50 5.75 -3.49 3.00
C PHE A 50 5.38 -2.09 2.49
N ASP A 51 5.41 -1.12 3.38
CA ASP A 51 4.86 0.23 3.25
C ASP A 51 3.34 0.27 2.98
N SER A 52 2.74 1.44 3.23
CA SER A 52 1.28 1.64 3.21
C SER A 52 0.84 2.92 2.47
N GLY A 53 1.72 3.43 1.60
CA GLY A 53 1.41 4.49 0.64
C GLY A 53 1.09 5.84 1.26
N LEU A 54 0.62 6.76 0.41
CA LEU A 54 0.28 8.12 0.80
C LEU A 54 -0.88 8.19 1.81
N GLY A 55 -1.76 7.19 1.78
CA GLY A 55 -2.96 7.14 2.63
C GLY A 55 -4.11 8.03 2.18
N HIS A 56 -4.22 8.28 0.85
CA HIS A 56 -5.30 9.11 0.32
C HIS A 56 -6.67 8.44 0.44
N PHE A 57 -6.76 7.15 0.15
CA PHE A 57 -7.94 6.32 0.36
C PHE A 57 -7.59 5.09 1.18
N SER A 58 -8.59 4.36 1.66
CA SER A 58 -8.32 3.20 2.52
C SER A 58 -7.81 2.00 1.74
N LEU A 59 -6.65 1.48 2.14
CA LEU A 59 -6.11 0.24 1.57
C LEU A 59 -7.04 -0.95 1.86
N ARG A 60 -7.53 -1.08 3.10
CA ARG A 60 -8.40 -2.21 3.48
C ARG A 60 -9.76 -2.21 2.76
N ASN A 61 -10.27 -1.03 2.36
CA ASN A 61 -11.53 -0.96 1.61
C ASN A 61 -11.36 -1.15 0.11
N HIS A 62 -10.20 -0.76 -0.46
CA HIS A 62 -10.02 -0.69 -1.91
C HIS A 62 -8.99 -1.69 -2.48
N VAL A 63 -8.23 -2.40 -1.64
CA VAL A 63 -7.26 -3.41 -2.07
C VAL A 63 -7.54 -4.75 -1.39
N PRO A 64 -8.26 -5.70 -2.05
CA PRO A 64 -8.66 -6.96 -1.43
C PRO A 64 -7.53 -7.78 -0.78
N LEU A 65 -6.34 -7.76 -1.41
CA LEU A 65 -5.14 -8.48 -0.94
C LEU A 65 -4.74 -8.16 0.50
N VAL A 66 -5.05 -6.96 1.00
CA VAL A 66 -4.64 -6.52 2.34
C VAL A 66 -5.76 -6.63 3.38
N ALA A 67 -6.94 -7.10 2.97
CA ALA A 67 -8.12 -7.22 3.83
C ALA A 67 -8.52 -8.68 4.13
N GLU A 68 -8.11 -9.64 3.30
CA GLU A 68 -8.63 -11.01 3.32
C GLU A 68 -7.97 -11.94 4.35
N ARG A 69 -6.73 -11.66 4.79
CA ARG A 69 -5.92 -12.56 5.62
C ARG A 69 -5.20 -11.82 6.74
N LYS A 70 -4.68 -12.60 7.70
CA LYS A 70 -3.71 -12.10 8.68
C LYS A 70 -2.53 -11.50 7.93
N LEU A 71 -2.17 -10.28 8.29
CA LEU A 71 -1.18 -9.48 7.59
C LEU A 71 -0.35 -8.71 8.61
N VAL A 72 0.97 -8.65 8.40
CA VAL A 72 1.87 -7.75 9.14
C VAL A 72 2.25 -6.61 8.20
N CYS A 73 1.98 -5.37 8.62
CA CYS A 73 2.39 -4.20 7.88
C CYS A 73 3.74 -3.70 8.40
N VAL A 74 4.75 -3.66 7.55
CA VAL A 74 6.11 -3.22 7.88
C VAL A 74 6.39 -1.91 7.17
N ALA A 75 6.71 -0.86 7.91
CA ALA A 75 7.19 0.39 7.33
C ALA A 75 8.70 0.34 7.13
N SER A 76 9.18 0.73 5.94
CA SER A 76 10.60 0.91 5.66
C SER A 76 11.21 2.05 6.48
N HIS A 77 10.44 3.13 6.65
CA HIS A 77 10.71 4.29 7.49
C HIS A 77 9.42 5.11 7.68
N THR A 78 9.49 6.26 8.36
CA THR A 78 8.31 7.00 8.82
C THR A 78 7.99 8.27 8.04
N HIS A 79 8.48 8.42 6.80
CA HIS A 79 7.96 9.48 5.94
C HIS A 79 6.50 9.21 5.59
N PHE A 80 5.73 10.28 5.44
CA PHE A 80 4.27 10.24 5.36
C PHE A 80 3.74 9.36 4.23
N ASP A 81 4.48 9.27 3.12
CA ASP A 81 4.15 8.48 1.94
C ASP A 81 4.42 6.98 2.11
N HIS A 82 5.09 6.56 3.18
CA HIS A 82 5.29 5.14 3.51
C HIS A 82 4.30 4.64 4.58
N ILE A 83 3.72 5.54 5.37
CA ILE A 83 2.90 5.19 6.55
C ILE A 83 1.46 5.69 6.49
N GLY A 84 0.98 6.20 5.35
CA GLY A 84 -0.32 6.86 5.24
C GLY A 84 -1.49 5.99 5.71
N CYS A 85 -1.58 4.74 5.23
CA CYS A 85 -2.57 3.77 5.70
C CYS A 85 -2.08 2.84 6.81
N HIS A 86 -0.90 3.10 7.40
CA HIS A 86 -0.31 2.16 8.36
C HIS A 86 -1.24 1.87 9.53
N HIS A 87 -1.97 2.90 9.98
CA HIS A 87 -2.95 2.85 11.07
C HIS A 87 -4.10 1.84 10.86
N GLU A 88 -4.39 1.42 9.63
CA GLU A 88 -5.47 0.48 9.30
C GLU A 88 -5.19 -0.96 9.75
N PHE A 89 -3.91 -1.30 9.96
CA PHE A 89 -3.47 -2.66 10.23
C PHE A 89 -3.15 -2.83 11.73
N PRO A 90 -3.70 -3.83 12.45
CA PRO A 90 -3.42 -4.00 13.87
C PRO A 90 -1.98 -4.43 14.16
N ASP A 91 -1.42 -5.33 13.32
CA ASP A 91 -0.06 -5.83 13.42
C ASP A 91 0.87 -4.98 12.54
N ARG A 92 1.66 -4.11 13.19
CA ARG A 92 2.52 -3.12 12.53
C ARG A 92 3.94 -3.20 13.07
N CYS A 93 4.93 -3.00 12.20
CA CYS A 93 6.33 -2.96 12.59
C CYS A 93 7.06 -1.81 11.89
N VAL A 94 8.00 -1.21 12.61
CA VAL A 94 8.96 -0.23 12.09
C VAL A 94 10.26 -0.39 12.88
N HIS A 95 11.40 -0.12 12.27
CA HIS A 95 12.69 -0.15 12.96
C HIS A 95 12.72 0.92 14.06
N SER A 96 13.32 0.59 15.21
CA SER A 96 13.57 1.58 16.27
C SER A 96 14.67 2.55 15.84
N ALA A 97 14.52 3.84 16.14
CA ALA A 97 15.58 4.82 15.86
C ALA A 97 16.89 4.50 16.61
#